data_AF-A0A960R140-F1
#
_entry.id   AF-A0A960R140-F1
#
_cell.length_a   1.000
_cell.length_b   1.000
_cell.length_c   1.000
_cell.angle_alpha   90.00
_cell.angle_beta   90.00
_cell.angle_gamma   90.00
#
_symmetry.space_group_name_H-M   'P 1'
#
loop_
_entity.id
_entity.type
_entity.pdbx_description
1 polymer ?
#
loop_
_entity_poly.entity_id
_entity_poly.type
_entity_poly.pdbx_seq_one_letter_code
_entity_poly.pdbx_strand_id
1 'polypeptide(L)'
;MERVEIDEIVKERWGNVAGALMAAAREGHLCLEWEDAEGCVELCGDEERFEGIVGKWDNLVYLQKNWVLEGEVAREFSKLLGNVKRFDIGDVGRLNEGQVKGARACLGESVVCLTGGPGTGKSFVVGEVVKR
;
A
#
# COMPACT_ATOMS: atom_id res chain seq x y z
N MET A 1 17.49 22.43 -27.34
CA MET A 1 18.21 23.14 -26.26
C MET A 1 17.17 23.40 -25.20
N GLU A 2 16.93 22.44 -24.28
CA GLU A 2 15.86 22.54 -23.26
C GLU A 2 15.88 21.38 -22.22
N ARG A 3 17.03 20.73 -22.00
CA ARG A 3 17.18 19.67 -20.97
C ARG A 3 18.04 20.08 -19.78
N VAL A 4 18.75 21.20 -19.88
CA VAL A 4 19.78 21.59 -18.90
C VAL A 4 19.20 22.42 -17.74
N GLU A 5 18.04 23.08 -17.90
CA GLU A 5 17.45 23.89 -16.81
C GLU A 5 16.70 23.06 -15.75
N ILE A 6 16.04 21.97 -16.14
CA ILE A 6 15.19 21.21 -15.19
C ILE A 6 16.06 20.45 -14.17
N ASP A 7 17.14 19.82 -14.62
CA ASP A 7 18.00 19.02 -13.74
C ASP A 7 18.75 19.89 -12.72
N GLU A 8 19.17 21.10 -13.11
CA GLU A 8 19.81 22.05 -12.20
C GLU A 8 18.81 22.62 -11.19
N ILE A 9 17.61 23.03 -11.62
CA ILE A 9 16.54 23.50 -10.72
C ILE A 9 16.12 22.40 -9.73
N VAL A 10 16.03 21.15 -10.20
CA VAL A 10 15.69 20.01 -9.34
C VAL A 10 16.79 19.75 -8.31
N LYS A 11 18.06 19.82 -8.73
CA LYS A 11 19.21 19.62 -7.85
C LYS A 11 19.40 20.77 -6.85
N GLU A 12 19.12 22.01 -7.24
CA GLU A 12 19.18 23.16 -6.33
C GLU A 12 18.08 23.12 -5.27
N ARG A 13 16.88 22.66 -5.63
CA ARG A 13 15.71 22.72 -4.73
C ARG A 13 15.48 21.46 -3.90
N TRP A 14 15.84 20.29 -4.43
CA TRP A 14 15.61 18.99 -3.79
C TRP A 14 16.89 18.14 -3.75
N GLY A 15 18.06 18.74 -3.96
CA GLY A 15 19.35 18.09 -3.78
C GLY A 15 19.48 16.75 -4.50
N ASN A 16 20.12 15.79 -3.81
CA ASN A 16 20.24 14.42 -4.28
C ASN A 16 18.97 13.59 -4.05
N VAL A 17 18.01 14.07 -3.23
CA VAL A 17 16.85 13.27 -2.82
C VAL A 17 15.92 13.00 -4.01
N ALA A 18 15.68 13.98 -4.88
CA ALA A 18 14.84 13.79 -6.06
C ALA A 18 15.42 12.73 -7.01
N GLY A 19 16.75 12.74 -7.22
CA GLY A 19 17.43 11.75 -8.07
C GLY A 19 17.35 10.33 -7.49
N ALA A 20 17.63 10.18 -6.20
CA ALA A 20 17.54 8.90 -5.50
C ALA A 20 16.11 8.34 -5.54
N LEU A 21 15.13 9.20 -5.29
CA LEU A 21 13.72 8.83 -5.27
C LEU A 21 13.18 8.45 -6.65
N MET A 22 13.62 9.13 -7.72
CA MET A 22 13.31 8.71 -9.10
C MET A 22 13.94 7.36 -9.46
N ALA A 23 15.16 7.08 -8.99
CA ALA A 23 15.79 5.78 -9.18
C ALA A 23 15.01 4.67 -8.46
N ALA A 24 14.68 4.88 -7.19
CA ALA A 24 13.90 3.94 -6.38
C ALA A 24 12.50 3.69 -6.96
N ALA A 25 11.83 4.73 -7.49
CA ALA A 25 10.54 4.59 -8.15
C ALA A 25 10.60 3.69 -9.40
N ARG A 26 11.72 3.68 -10.13
CA ARG A 26 11.93 2.76 -11.27
C ARG A 26 12.12 1.30 -10.82
N GLU A 27 12.58 1.10 -9.59
CA GLU A 27 12.72 -0.22 -8.97
C GLU A 27 11.43 -0.69 -8.26
N GLY A 28 10.40 0.17 -8.23
CA GLY A 28 9.07 -0.15 -7.67
C GLY A 28 8.87 0.34 -6.24
N HIS A 29 9.78 1.13 -5.68
CA HIS A 29 9.59 1.74 -4.37
C HIS A 29 8.61 2.93 -4.44
N LEU A 30 7.70 3.03 -3.48
CA LEU A 30 6.76 4.17 -3.36
C LEU A 30 7.41 5.38 -2.70
N CYS A 31 8.27 5.14 -1.71
CA CYS A 31 9.01 6.13 -0.94
C CYS A 31 10.42 5.63 -0.62
N LEU A 32 11.21 6.54 -0.04
CA LEU A 32 12.51 6.24 0.53
C LEU A 32 12.59 6.74 1.96
N GLU A 33 13.32 6.03 2.82
CA GLU A 33 13.75 6.57 4.10
C GLU A 33 14.86 7.61 3.86
N TRP A 34 14.65 8.82 4.36
CA TRP A 34 15.57 9.94 4.21
C TRP A 34 15.38 10.96 5.34
N GLU A 35 16.33 11.02 6.27
CA GLU A 35 16.22 11.86 7.47
C GLU A 35 16.32 13.36 7.14
N ASP A 36 17.27 13.71 6.27
CA ASP A 36 17.65 15.09 5.96
C ASP A 36 17.13 15.53 4.58
N ALA A 37 15.82 15.82 4.53
CA ALA A 37 15.13 16.21 3.31
C ALA A 37 14.72 17.70 3.34
N GLU A 38 15.70 18.58 3.54
CA GLU A 38 15.49 20.03 3.45
C GLU A 38 14.80 20.43 2.12
N GLY A 39 13.83 21.33 2.20
CA GLY A 39 13.09 21.82 1.02
C GLY A 39 11.95 20.93 0.54
N CYS A 40 11.72 19.76 1.17
CA CYS A 40 10.52 18.95 0.94
C CYS A 40 9.30 19.55 1.62
N VAL A 41 8.12 19.30 1.05
CA VAL A 41 6.84 19.69 1.68
C VAL A 41 6.53 18.71 2.81
N GLU A 42 6.39 19.19 4.04
CA GLU A 42 5.94 18.35 5.15
C GLU A 42 4.47 17.92 4.97
N LEU A 43 4.20 16.64 5.14
CA LEU A 43 2.90 15.99 4.92
C LEU A 43 2.27 15.58 6.26
N CYS A 44 0.94 15.66 6.33
CA CYS A 44 0.13 15.39 7.51
C CYS A 44 -0.63 14.06 7.42
N GLY A 45 -0.76 13.47 6.23
CA GLY A 45 -1.37 12.15 6.01
C GLY A 45 -2.78 12.17 5.45
N ASP A 46 -3.44 13.31 5.41
CA ASP A 46 -4.79 13.49 4.88
C ASP A 46 -4.81 14.19 3.51
N GLU A 47 -3.65 14.65 3.02
CA GLU A 47 -3.56 15.36 1.76
C GLU A 47 -3.81 14.44 0.57
N GLU A 48 -4.79 14.80 -0.28
CA GLU A 48 -4.94 14.17 -1.59
C GLU A 48 -3.79 14.52 -2.53
N ARG A 49 -3.22 15.72 -2.37
CA ARG A 49 -2.09 16.27 -3.14
C ARG A 49 -1.45 17.43 -2.37
N PHE A 50 -0.15 17.64 -2.54
CA PHE A 50 0.59 18.74 -1.91
C PHE A 50 1.27 19.67 -2.94
N GLU A 51 1.61 20.91 -2.57
CA GLU A 51 2.25 21.87 -3.49
C GLU A 51 3.76 21.61 -3.63
N GLY A 52 4.14 20.70 -4.52
CA GLY A 52 5.54 20.39 -4.79
C GLY A 52 5.71 19.11 -5.60
N ILE A 53 6.98 18.71 -5.79
CA ILE A 53 7.33 17.43 -6.43
C ILE A 53 7.65 16.37 -5.37
N VAL A 54 8.33 16.78 -4.30
CA VAL A 54 8.76 15.90 -3.21
C VAL A 54 8.10 16.34 -1.90
N GLY A 55 7.49 15.38 -1.21
CA GLY A 55 6.91 15.56 0.12
C GLY A 55 7.58 14.63 1.12
N LYS A 56 7.58 15.02 2.40
CA LYS A 56 8.14 14.27 3.52
C LYS A 56 7.04 13.94 4.51
N TRP A 57 6.97 12.67 4.91
CA TRP A 57 6.09 12.19 5.97
C TRP A 57 6.93 11.39 6.97
N ASP A 58 7.12 11.92 8.17
CA ASP A 58 8.07 11.40 9.16
C ASP A 58 9.50 11.28 8.58
N ASN A 59 10.09 10.08 8.53
CA ASN A 59 11.39 9.83 7.91
C ASN A 59 11.28 9.38 6.43
N LEU A 60 10.10 9.43 5.83
CA LEU A 60 9.86 8.97 4.46
C LEU A 60 9.71 10.14 3.50
N VAL A 61 10.33 10.02 2.32
CA VAL A 61 10.20 10.98 1.22
C VAL A 61 9.48 10.35 0.02
N TYR A 62 8.60 11.14 -0.59
CA TYR A 62 7.66 10.72 -1.60
C TYR A 62 7.70 11.61 -2.82
N LEU A 63 7.57 11.01 -4.02
CA LEU A 63 7.14 11.78 -5.18
C LEU A 63 5.66 12.06 -5.00
N GLN A 64 5.21 13.26 -5.36
CA GLN A 64 3.79 13.63 -5.28
C GLN A 64 2.89 12.57 -5.91
N LYS A 65 3.26 12.05 -7.07
CA LYS A 65 2.52 10.97 -7.74
C LYS A 65 2.40 9.70 -6.88
N ASN A 66 3.47 9.29 -6.21
CA ASN A 66 3.47 8.07 -5.41
C ASN A 66 2.64 8.24 -4.14
N TRP A 67 2.73 9.40 -3.49
CA TRP A 67 1.87 9.75 -2.35
C TRP A 67 0.39 9.71 -2.71
N VAL A 68 0.02 10.34 -3.84
CA VAL A 68 -1.37 10.35 -4.33
C VAL A 68 -1.86 8.92 -4.54
N LEU A 69 -1.06 8.07 -5.22
CA LEU A 69 -1.44 6.68 -5.50
C LEU A 69 -1.57 5.83 -4.23
N GLU A 70 -0.61 5.94 -3.30
CA GLU A 70 -0.68 5.21 -2.03
C GLU A 70 -1.89 5.66 -1.21
N GLY A 71 -2.12 6.98 -1.11
CA GLY A 71 -3.25 7.55 -0.40
C GLY A 71 -4.60 7.15 -1.01
N GLU A 72 -4.71 7.11 -2.34
CA GLU A 72 -5.91 6.61 -3.03
C GLU A 72 -6.17 5.14 -2.70
N VAL A 73 -5.16 4.27 -2.78
CA VAL A 73 -5.30 2.85 -2.42
C VAL A 73 -5.71 2.70 -0.97
N ALA A 74 -5.08 3.42 -0.04
CA ALA A 74 -5.41 3.38 1.38
C ALA A 74 -6.86 3.85 1.65
N ARG A 75 -7.29 4.95 1.02
CA ARG A 75 -8.67 5.45 1.14
C ARG A 75 -9.68 4.45 0.61
N GLU A 76 -9.48 3.92 -0.59
CA GLU A 76 -10.41 2.92 -1.16
C GLU A 76 -10.43 1.64 -0.32
N PHE A 77 -9.28 1.18 0.15
CA PHE A 77 -9.21 0.01 1.02
C PHE A 77 -9.94 0.24 2.35
N SER A 78 -9.78 1.42 2.96
CA SER A 78 -10.47 1.77 4.21
C SER A 78 -11.99 1.77 4.09
N LYS A 79 -12.55 2.14 2.92
CA LYS A 79 -14.00 2.08 2.66
C LYS A 79 -14.54 0.65 2.70
N LEU A 80 -13.70 -0.33 2.40
CA LEU A 80 -14.06 -1.75 2.48
C LEU A 80 -13.96 -2.29 3.91
N LEU A 81 -13.26 -1.60 4.82
CA LEU A 81 -13.14 -1.98 6.22
C LEU A 81 -14.39 -1.55 6.99
N GLY A 82 -15.42 -2.39 6.94
CA GLY A 82 -16.70 -2.17 7.62
C GLY A 82 -17.13 -3.40 8.40
N ASN A 83 -18.06 -3.20 9.34
CA ASN A 83 -18.64 -4.33 10.07
C ASN A 83 -19.54 -5.15 9.14
N VAL A 84 -19.13 -6.39 8.86
CA VAL A 84 -20.00 -7.37 8.20
C VAL A 84 -20.69 -8.27 9.22
N LYS A 85 -21.89 -8.73 8.87
CA LYS A 85 -22.57 -9.76 9.64
C LYS A 85 -21.77 -11.05 9.51
N ARG A 86 -21.27 -11.57 10.64
CA ARG A 86 -20.57 -12.86 10.67
C ARG A 86 -21.50 -13.96 10.19
N PHE A 87 -21.06 -14.72 9.20
CA PHE A 87 -21.75 -15.94 8.79
C PHE A 87 -21.30 -17.10 9.68
N ASP A 88 -22.25 -17.86 10.19
CA ASP A 88 -21.93 -19.10 10.88
C ASP A 88 -21.46 -20.12 9.85
N ILE A 89 -20.28 -20.67 10.08
CA ILE A 89 -19.59 -21.56 9.15
C ILE A 89 -20.19 -22.97 9.13
N GLY A 90 -21.01 -23.29 10.14
CA GLY A 90 -21.49 -24.63 10.37
C GLY A 90 -20.33 -25.61 10.53
N ASP A 91 -20.56 -26.86 10.17
CA ASP A 91 -19.51 -27.88 10.21
C ASP A 91 -18.57 -27.73 8.99
N VAL A 92 -17.26 -27.64 9.26
CA VAL A 92 -16.22 -27.35 8.26
C VAL A 92 -15.56 -28.61 7.71
N GLY A 93 -16.38 -29.61 7.42
CA GLY A 93 -16.04 -30.84 6.68
C GLY A 93 -14.56 -31.22 6.61
N ARG A 94 -13.97 -31.16 5.40
CA ARG A 94 -12.64 -31.71 5.06
C ARG A 94 -11.45 -30.77 5.28
N LEU A 95 -11.67 -29.59 5.88
CA LEU A 95 -10.60 -28.60 6.07
C LEU A 95 -9.73 -28.99 7.26
N ASN A 96 -8.41 -28.81 7.12
CA ASN A 96 -7.51 -28.91 8.27
C ASN A 96 -7.59 -27.63 9.13
N GLU A 97 -6.99 -27.64 10.32
CA GLU A 97 -7.09 -26.54 11.29
C GLU A 97 -6.68 -25.16 10.73
N GLY A 98 -5.59 -25.09 9.95
CA GLY A 98 -5.13 -23.84 9.34
C GLY A 98 -6.11 -23.31 8.29
N GLN A 99 -6.68 -24.22 7.50
CA GLN A 99 -7.71 -23.91 6.50
C GLN A 99 -9.03 -23.48 7.15
N VAL A 100 -9.42 -24.12 8.25
CA VAL A 100 -10.59 -23.72 9.05
C VAL A 100 -10.42 -22.29 9.58
N LYS A 101 -9.23 -21.94 10.09
CA LYS A 101 -8.95 -20.57 10.55
C LYS A 101 -9.05 -19.57 9.40
N GLY A 102 -8.53 -19.90 8.22
CA GLY A 102 -8.67 -19.08 7.02
C GLY A 102 -10.13 -18.88 6.60
N ALA A 103 -10.91 -19.95 6.54
CA ALA A 103 -12.34 -19.88 6.20
C ALA A 103 -13.13 -19.03 7.22
N ARG A 104 -12.82 -19.18 8.52
CA ARG A 104 -13.40 -18.37 9.61
C ARG A 104 -13.12 -16.88 9.47
N ALA A 105 -11.90 -16.51 9.10
CA ALA A 105 -11.60 -15.12 8.80
C ALA A 105 -12.45 -14.64 7.61
N CYS A 106 -12.43 -15.37 6.48
CA CYS A 106 -13.11 -14.97 5.25
C CYS A 106 -14.63 -14.75 5.41
N LEU A 107 -15.29 -15.51 6.28
CA LEU A 107 -16.74 -15.40 6.52
C LEU A 107 -17.10 -14.46 7.68
N GLY A 108 -16.09 -13.98 8.41
CA GLY A 108 -16.26 -13.11 9.58
C GLY A 108 -15.91 -11.64 9.34
N GLU A 109 -15.13 -11.34 8.30
CA GLU A 109 -14.57 -10.02 8.02
C GLU A 109 -14.93 -9.54 6.61
N SER A 110 -14.97 -8.22 6.40
CA SER A 110 -15.37 -7.62 5.12
C SER A 110 -14.31 -7.79 4.03
N VAL A 111 -13.04 -7.76 4.43
CA VAL A 111 -11.87 -7.95 3.57
C VAL A 111 -10.88 -8.85 4.31
N VAL A 112 -10.41 -9.89 3.63
CA VAL A 112 -9.42 -10.82 4.17
C VAL A 112 -8.32 -11.07 3.16
N CYS A 113 -7.08 -10.95 3.63
CA CYS A 113 -5.92 -11.42 2.89
C CYS A 113 -5.58 -12.86 3.30
N LEU A 114 -5.91 -13.82 2.43
CA LEU A 114 -5.58 -15.23 2.67
C LEU A 114 -4.18 -15.55 2.12
N THR A 115 -3.20 -15.65 3.02
CA THR A 115 -1.80 -15.93 2.66
C THR A 115 -1.39 -17.37 2.97
N GLY A 116 -0.27 -17.80 2.37
CA GLY A 116 0.31 -19.13 2.60
C GLY A 116 1.18 -19.58 1.43
N GLY A 117 2.08 -20.52 1.69
CA GLY A 117 2.98 -21.08 0.67
C GLY A 117 2.26 -21.82 -0.47
N PRO A 118 3.00 -22.23 -1.52
CA PRO A 118 2.48 -23.15 -2.53
C PRO A 118 1.95 -24.44 -1.89
N GLY A 119 0.85 -24.98 -2.40
CA GLY A 119 0.29 -26.25 -1.92
C GLY A 119 -0.49 -26.21 -0.60
N THR A 120 -0.59 -25.06 0.10
CA THR A 120 -1.32 -24.96 1.38
C THR A 120 -2.85 -25.02 1.27
N GLY A 121 -3.38 -25.18 0.05
CA GLY A 121 -4.82 -25.31 -0.17
C GLY A 121 -5.63 -24.02 -0.06
N LYS A 122 -5.02 -22.84 -0.30
CA LYS A 122 -5.73 -21.55 -0.33
C LYS A 122 -6.96 -21.58 -1.26
N SER A 123 -6.82 -22.14 -2.46
CA SER A 123 -7.92 -22.28 -3.42
C SER A 123 -9.02 -23.22 -2.91
N PHE A 124 -8.66 -24.25 -2.13
CA PHE A 124 -9.62 -25.15 -1.51
C PHE A 124 -10.42 -24.43 -0.41
N VAL A 125 -9.76 -23.60 0.40
CA VAL A 125 -10.43 -22.73 1.39
C VAL A 125 -11.42 -21.78 0.72
N VAL A 126 -10.99 -21.08 -0.34
CA VAL A 126 -11.87 -20.17 -1.09
C VAL A 126 -13.07 -20.93 -1.67
N GLY A 127 -12.85 -22.12 -2.23
CA GLY A 127 -13.93 -22.96 -2.76
C GLY A 127 -14.94 -23.41 -1.69
N GLU A 128 -14.51 -23.61 -0.45
CA GLU A 128 -15.41 -23.92 0.66
C GLU A 128 -16.17 -22.69 1.19
N VAL A 129 -15.54 -21.51 1.15
CA VAL A 129 -16.17 -20.24 1.53
C VAL A 129 -17.29 -19.88 0.55
N VAL A 130 -17.06 -19.99 -0.77
CA VAL A 130 -18.03 -19.60 -1.82
C VAL A 130 -19.27 -20.50 -1.89
N LYS A 131 -19.20 -21.74 -1.38
CA LYS A 131 -20.35 -22.67 -1.36
C LYS A 131 -21.39 -22.33 -0.28
N ARG A 132 -21.05 -21.45 0.66
CA ARG A 132 -21.88 -21.07 1.81
C ARG A 132 -22.55 -19.73 1.55
#